data_AF-A0A502GDZ0-F1
#
_entry.id   AF-A0A502GDZ0-F1
#
_cell.length_a   1.000
_cell.length_b   1.000
_cell.length_c   1.000
_cell.angle_alpha   90.00
_cell.angle_beta   90.00
_cell.angle_gamma   90.00
#
_symmetry.space_group_name_H-M   'P 1'
#
loop_
_entity.id
_entity.type
_entity.pdbx_description
1 polymer ?
#
loop_
_entity_poly.entity_id
_entity_poly.type
_entity_poly.pdbx_seq_one_letter_code
_entity_poly.pdbx_strand_id
1 'polypeptide(L)'
;MGRQPIRMKSMPIPSHARPITPRGPSGAEGAGAAPSRDRAPLGFRLQGVQHFGVTVQNMNRAFEFYTEVLGGTEVMRDGDFQGEAIHNTLLTDEEIRAAAQGIVPATIGVPDLAGGAQRLDVRFVQFDNVVIELLQYRNADQPEGEGRSFAEPRDRMSPAYPRSMHICFHVRDDVDFDRFIADLEAESAHRGMTQVRANRVITTRTEEARRGAPVSANTNKIREGQSDGWSLIYCKGPEGEQLEFVQALDPVKRTFLEAKERHLAKMAP
;
A
#
# COMPACT_ATOMS: atom_id res chain seq x y z
N MET A 1 -33.40 -34.78 -16.01
CA MET A 1 -33.74 -33.71 -15.04
C MET A 1 -32.74 -32.57 -15.21
N GLY A 2 -33.12 -31.55 -15.98
CA GLY A 2 -32.26 -30.40 -16.28
C GLY A 2 -32.23 -29.40 -15.13
N ARG A 3 -31.04 -28.96 -14.72
CA ARG A 3 -30.87 -27.85 -13.77
C ARG A 3 -30.77 -26.55 -14.57
N GLN A 4 -31.72 -25.65 -14.34
CA GLN A 4 -31.68 -24.28 -14.85
C GLN A 4 -30.57 -23.48 -14.15
N PRO A 5 -29.88 -22.56 -14.85
CA PRO A 5 -28.99 -21.61 -14.21
C PRO A 5 -29.77 -20.51 -13.47
N ILE A 6 -29.24 -20.13 -12.31
CA ILE A 6 -29.78 -19.10 -11.42
C ILE A 6 -29.67 -17.74 -12.11
N ARG A 7 -30.82 -17.11 -12.34
CA ARG A 7 -30.98 -15.78 -12.94
C ARG A 7 -30.67 -14.73 -11.87
N MET A 8 -29.64 -13.91 -12.06
CA MET A 8 -29.43 -12.71 -11.24
C MET A 8 -30.65 -11.80 -11.38
N LYS A 9 -31.27 -11.45 -10.25
CA LYS A 9 -32.38 -10.49 -10.20
C LYS A 9 -31.81 -9.09 -10.42
N SER A 10 -32.13 -8.48 -11.56
CA SER A 10 -31.99 -7.04 -11.76
C SER A 10 -32.93 -6.30 -10.80
N MET A 11 -32.38 -5.38 -10.01
CA MET A 11 -33.18 -4.41 -9.27
C MET A 11 -33.59 -3.26 -10.20
N PRO A 12 -34.84 -2.75 -10.11
CA PRO A 12 -35.34 -1.69 -10.97
C PRO A 12 -34.88 -0.30 -10.52
N ILE A 13 -34.46 0.52 -11.47
CA ILE A 13 -34.26 1.97 -11.31
C ILE A 13 -35.64 2.64 -11.44
N PRO A 14 -36.13 3.42 -10.47
CA PRO A 14 -37.37 4.17 -10.64
C PRO A 14 -37.15 5.36 -11.57
N SER A 15 -37.79 5.29 -12.74
CA SER A 15 -38.09 6.42 -13.61
C SER A 15 -39.21 7.24 -12.99
N HIS A 16 -39.02 8.56 -12.81
CA HIS A 16 -39.98 9.61 -13.18
C HIS A 16 -39.50 11.01 -12.75
N ALA A 17 -39.07 11.84 -13.71
CA ALA A 17 -39.40 13.27 -13.77
C ALA A 17 -39.14 13.78 -15.20
N ARG A 18 -40.16 14.40 -15.81
CA ARG A 18 -40.11 15.02 -17.14
C ARG A 18 -39.37 16.37 -17.10
N PRO A 19 -38.86 16.86 -18.25
CA PRO A 19 -37.87 17.93 -18.32
C PRO A 19 -38.52 19.33 -18.35
N ILE A 20 -37.85 20.31 -17.73
CA ILE A 20 -38.11 21.73 -17.94
C ILE A 20 -36.97 22.27 -18.82
N THR A 21 -37.27 22.62 -20.06
CA THR A 21 -36.35 23.32 -20.97
C THR A 21 -36.48 24.83 -20.79
N PRO A 22 -35.36 25.57 -20.63
CA PRO A 22 -35.26 26.94 -21.09
C PRO A 22 -34.54 26.98 -22.45
N ARG A 23 -35.19 27.58 -23.45
CA ARG A 23 -34.58 28.05 -24.69
C ARG A 23 -33.56 29.15 -24.39
N GLY A 24 -32.32 28.96 -24.82
CA GLY A 24 -31.25 29.96 -24.91
C GLY A 24 -30.41 29.70 -26.16
N PRO A 25 -29.80 30.73 -26.77
CA PRO A 25 -29.59 30.78 -28.21
C PRO A 25 -28.47 29.88 -28.73
N SER A 26 -28.67 29.40 -29.96
CA SER A 26 -27.70 28.77 -30.85
C SER A 26 -26.52 29.69 -31.12
N GLY A 27 -25.30 29.23 -30.86
CA GLY A 27 -24.08 29.89 -31.31
C GLY A 27 -22.83 29.44 -30.56
N ALA A 28 -22.28 28.29 -30.95
CA ALA A 28 -20.86 27.97 -30.80
C ALA A 28 -20.54 26.73 -31.65
N GLU A 29 -20.32 26.94 -32.94
CA GLU A 29 -19.52 26.01 -33.73
C GLU A 29 -18.11 25.94 -33.15
N GLY A 30 -17.58 24.73 -33.00
CA GLY A 30 -16.13 24.51 -32.99
C GLY A 30 -15.41 24.54 -31.65
N ALA A 31 -16.00 24.08 -30.55
CA ALA A 31 -15.19 23.52 -29.47
C ALA A 31 -14.68 22.15 -29.94
N GLY A 32 -13.50 22.13 -30.56
CA GLY A 32 -12.82 20.89 -30.94
C GLY A 32 -12.81 19.95 -29.74
N ALA A 33 -13.48 18.81 -29.86
CA ALA A 33 -13.53 17.81 -28.80
C ALA A 33 -12.09 17.46 -28.44
N ALA A 34 -11.71 17.69 -27.18
CA ALA A 34 -10.41 17.28 -26.67
C ALA A 34 -10.20 15.81 -27.07
N PRO A 35 -9.04 15.44 -27.64
CA PRO A 35 -8.82 14.07 -28.09
C PRO A 35 -9.12 13.12 -26.93
N SER A 36 -9.93 12.08 -27.19
CA SER A 36 -10.30 11.09 -26.17
C SER A 36 -9.03 10.58 -25.48
N ARG A 37 -9.01 10.65 -24.15
CA ARG A 37 -7.91 10.13 -23.31
C ARG A 37 -7.63 8.65 -23.60
N ASP A 38 -8.62 7.90 -24.08
CA ASP A 38 -8.49 6.49 -24.47
C ASP A 38 -7.52 6.27 -25.65
N ARG A 39 -7.21 7.34 -26.40
CA ARG A 39 -6.25 7.30 -27.52
C ARG A 39 -4.93 7.99 -27.21
N ALA A 40 -4.80 8.64 -26.04
CA ALA A 40 -3.55 9.27 -25.63
C ALA A 40 -2.44 8.22 -25.41
N PRO A 41 -1.14 8.59 -25.41
CA PRO A 41 -0.08 7.67 -25.01
C PRO A 41 -0.33 7.14 -23.60
N LEU A 42 0.05 5.90 -23.33
CA LEU A 42 -0.33 5.17 -22.11
C LEU A 42 -0.13 5.96 -20.82
N GLY A 43 1.01 6.65 -20.68
CA GLY A 43 1.31 7.45 -19.49
C GLY A 43 0.35 8.61 -19.22
N PHE A 44 -0.31 9.15 -20.24
CA PHE A 44 -1.33 10.21 -20.10
C PHE A 44 -2.72 9.66 -19.76
N ARG A 45 -2.90 8.34 -19.79
CA ARG A 45 -4.15 7.69 -19.36
C ARG A 45 -4.17 7.43 -17.85
N LEU A 46 -3.00 7.40 -17.23
CA LEU A 46 -2.85 7.26 -15.78
C LEU A 46 -3.05 8.62 -15.11
N GLN A 47 -3.86 8.63 -14.05
CA GLN A 47 -3.98 9.80 -13.18
C GLN A 47 -2.86 9.86 -12.14
N GLY A 48 -2.44 8.71 -11.62
CA GLY A 48 -1.43 8.61 -10.57
C GLY A 48 -1.41 7.23 -9.93
N VAL A 49 -0.72 7.11 -8.80
CA VAL A 49 -0.78 5.94 -7.91
C VAL A 49 -2.00 6.10 -7.00
N GLN A 50 -2.83 5.05 -6.88
CA GLN A 50 -4.01 5.07 -6.01
C GLN A 50 -3.69 4.47 -4.63
N HIS A 51 -3.10 3.27 -4.61
CA HIS A 51 -2.67 2.59 -3.37
C HIS A 51 -1.38 1.77 -3.58
N PHE A 52 -0.79 1.34 -2.47
CA PHE A 52 0.19 0.25 -2.42
C PHE A 52 -0.36 -0.90 -1.57
N GLY A 53 -0.22 -2.12 -2.09
CA GLY A 53 -0.60 -3.34 -1.38
C GLY A 53 0.51 -3.88 -0.48
N VAL A 54 0.15 -4.27 0.74
CA VAL A 54 1.02 -4.91 1.73
C VAL A 54 0.37 -6.20 2.20
N THR A 55 0.98 -7.33 1.85
CA THR A 55 0.53 -8.63 2.38
C THR A 55 0.98 -8.79 3.83
N VAL A 56 0.04 -9.07 4.72
CA VAL A 56 0.25 -9.14 6.18
C VAL A 56 0.00 -10.55 6.70
N GLN A 57 0.63 -10.92 7.82
CA GLN A 57 0.31 -12.17 8.51
C GLN A 57 -0.95 -12.05 9.37
N ASN A 58 -1.10 -10.92 10.04
CA ASN A 58 -2.23 -10.64 10.91
C ASN A 58 -2.85 -9.28 10.57
N MET A 59 -4.06 -9.30 10.03
CA MET A 59 -4.73 -8.09 9.57
C MET A 59 -5.06 -7.12 10.71
N ASN A 60 -5.55 -7.60 11.86
CA ASN A 60 -5.92 -6.73 12.97
C ASN A 60 -4.71 -6.01 13.57
N ARG A 61 -3.58 -6.71 13.76
CA ARG A 61 -2.32 -6.11 14.24
C ARG A 61 -1.77 -5.08 13.26
N ALA A 62 -1.72 -5.42 11.97
CA ALA A 62 -1.28 -4.48 10.95
C ALA A 62 -2.19 -3.26 10.91
N PHE A 63 -3.51 -3.47 10.91
CA PHE A 63 -4.49 -2.39 10.91
C PHE A 63 -4.29 -1.45 12.10
N GLU A 64 -4.17 -1.98 13.32
CA GLU A 64 -3.89 -1.19 14.52
C GLU A 64 -2.60 -0.38 14.39
N PHE A 65 -1.54 -0.94 13.82
CA PHE A 65 -0.30 -0.20 13.58
C PHE A 65 -0.50 0.98 12.62
N TYR A 66 -1.10 0.73 11.45
CA TYR A 66 -1.28 1.76 10.44
C TYR A 66 -2.29 2.85 10.86
N THR A 67 -3.25 2.56 11.74
CA THR A 67 -4.20 3.57 12.24
C THR A 67 -3.76 4.19 13.56
N GLU A 68 -3.53 3.39 14.59
CA GLU A 68 -3.34 3.89 15.96
C GLU A 68 -1.90 4.34 16.24
N VAL A 69 -0.90 3.70 15.60
CA VAL A 69 0.51 4.08 15.78
C VAL A 69 0.93 5.14 14.76
N LEU A 70 0.59 4.93 13.48
CA LEU A 70 0.99 5.84 12.40
C LEU A 70 -0.03 6.94 12.09
N GLY A 71 -1.24 6.87 12.64
CA GLY A 71 -2.26 7.91 12.49
C GLY A 71 -3.05 7.88 11.17
N GLY A 72 -3.03 6.75 10.45
CA GLY A 72 -3.85 6.57 9.25
C GLY A 72 -5.35 6.46 9.56
N THR A 73 -6.20 6.70 8.57
CA THR A 73 -7.67 6.60 8.69
C THR A 73 -8.20 5.44 7.86
N GLU A 74 -9.03 4.56 8.43
CA GLU A 74 -9.69 3.50 7.66
C GLU A 74 -10.62 4.12 6.62
N VAL A 75 -10.44 3.73 5.36
CA VAL A 75 -11.33 4.11 4.25
C VAL A 75 -12.49 3.11 4.19
N MET A 76 -12.15 1.83 4.10
CA MET A 76 -13.08 0.71 4.06
C MET A 76 -12.37 -0.61 4.35
N ARG A 77 -13.18 -1.64 4.63
CA ARG A 77 -12.76 -3.03 4.72
C ARG A 77 -13.73 -3.91 3.97
N ASP A 78 -13.21 -4.97 3.36
CA ASP A 78 -13.98 -6.01 2.67
C ASP A 78 -13.19 -7.31 2.73
N GLY A 79 -13.80 -8.44 2.38
CA GLY A 79 -13.09 -9.70 2.42
C GLY A 79 -13.91 -10.90 2.01
N ASP A 80 -13.43 -12.08 2.41
CA ASP A 80 -13.96 -13.36 1.94
C ASP A 80 -13.91 -13.50 0.40
N PHE A 81 -12.99 -12.79 -0.27
CA PHE A 81 -12.87 -12.84 -1.72
C PHE A 81 -12.37 -14.22 -2.16
N GLN A 82 -13.14 -14.83 -3.07
CA GLN A 82 -12.86 -16.12 -3.70
C GLN A 82 -13.61 -16.24 -5.04
N GLY A 83 -13.30 -17.28 -5.79
CA GLY A 83 -13.82 -17.57 -7.12
C GLY A 83 -12.81 -17.33 -8.25
N GLU A 84 -13.07 -17.92 -9.41
CA GLU A 84 -12.17 -17.88 -10.56
C GLU A 84 -11.83 -16.46 -11.01
N ALA A 85 -12.77 -15.51 -10.96
CA ALA A 85 -12.54 -14.15 -11.43
C ALA A 85 -11.44 -13.43 -10.64
N ILE A 86 -11.49 -13.48 -9.31
CA ILE A 86 -10.47 -12.86 -8.46
C ILE A 86 -9.17 -13.65 -8.50
N HIS A 87 -9.24 -14.98 -8.52
CA HIS A 87 -8.07 -15.84 -8.65
C HIS A 87 -7.29 -15.52 -9.93
N ASN A 88 -7.97 -15.47 -11.08
CA ASN A 88 -7.33 -15.18 -12.36
C ASN A 88 -6.77 -13.75 -12.43
N THR A 89 -7.48 -12.79 -11.83
CA THR A 89 -7.03 -11.39 -11.80
C THR A 89 -5.69 -11.24 -11.07
N LEU A 90 -5.46 -12.02 -10.00
CA LEU A 90 -4.30 -11.84 -9.13
C LEU A 90 -3.17 -12.84 -9.36
N LEU A 91 -3.48 -14.08 -9.79
CA LEU A 91 -2.56 -15.22 -9.61
C LEU A 91 -2.19 -15.96 -10.91
N THR A 92 -2.81 -15.62 -12.05
CA THR A 92 -2.63 -16.41 -13.29
C THR A 92 -1.18 -16.53 -13.76
N ASP A 93 -0.33 -15.50 -13.60
CA ASP A 93 1.09 -15.61 -14.02
C ASP A 93 1.83 -16.70 -13.22
N GLU A 94 1.61 -16.77 -11.91
CA GLU A 94 2.28 -17.76 -11.05
C GLU A 94 1.68 -19.17 -11.22
N GLU A 95 0.38 -19.30 -11.50
CA GLU A 95 -0.23 -20.56 -11.93
C GLU A 95 0.41 -21.11 -13.22
N ILE A 96 0.59 -20.26 -14.24
CA ILE A 96 1.26 -20.65 -15.49
C ILE A 96 2.70 -21.11 -15.23
N ARG A 97 3.43 -20.41 -14.35
CA ARG A 97 4.79 -20.79 -13.98
C ARG A 97 4.84 -22.13 -13.26
N ALA A 98 3.94 -22.37 -12.32
CA ALA A 98 3.85 -23.63 -11.59
C ALA A 98 3.60 -24.80 -12.57
N ALA A 99 2.64 -24.62 -13.49
CA ALA A 99 2.32 -25.61 -14.51
C ALA A 99 3.51 -25.87 -15.46
N ALA A 100 4.18 -24.82 -15.93
CA ALA A 100 5.35 -24.95 -16.82
C ALA A 100 6.52 -25.67 -16.14
N GLN A 101 6.66 -25.55 -14.82
CA GLN A 101 7.70 -26.21 -14.04
C GLN A 101 7.27 -27.58 -13.49
N GLY A 102 5.99 -27.95 -13.63
CA GLY A 102 5.44 -29.17 -13.05
C GLY A 102 5.44 -29.19 -11.52
N ILE A 103 5.34 -28.03 -10.88
CA ILE A 103 5.31 -27.89 -9.41
C ILE A 103 3.90 -27.56 -8.93
N VAL A 104 3.63 -27.83 -7.64
CA VAL A 104 2.35 -27.50 -7.01
C VAL A 104 2.27 -25.98 -6.77
N PRO A 105 1.23 -25.26 -7.22
CA PRO A 105 1.14 -23.80 -7.07
C PRO A 105 1.34 -23.28 -5.63
N ALA A 106 0.82 -24.02 -4.65
CA ALA A 106 0.97 -23.69 -3.23
C ALA A 106 2.44 -23.58 -2.76
N THR A 107 3.39 -24.29 -3.39
CA THR A 107 4.81 -24.26 -2.97
C THR A 107 5.52 -22.96 -3.35
N ILE A 108 4.92 -22.17 -4.24
CA ILE A 108 5.39 -20.82 -4.61
C ILE A 108 4.44 -19.72 -4.12
N GLY A 109 3.52 -20.06 -3.20
CA GLY A 109 2.66 -19.10 -2.53
C GLY A 109 1.39 -18.73 -3.30
N VAL A 110 0.95 -19.55 -4.26
CA VAL A 110 -0.35 -19.36 -4.92
C VAL A 110 -1.45 -20.02 -4.08
N PRO A 111 -2.38 -19.23 -3.50
CA PRO A 111 -3.53 -19.78 -2.78
C PRO A 111 -4.63 -20.26 -3.72
N ASP A 112 -5.42 -21.25 -3.30
CA ASP A 112 -6.61 -21.69 -4.03
C ASP A 112 -7.82 -20.79 -3.69
N LEU A 113 -7.82 -19.61 -4.32
CA LEU A 113 -8.98 -18.72 -4.33
C LEU A 113 -10.09 -19.23 -5.25
N ALA A 114 -9.78 -19.98 -6.32
CA ALA A 114 -10.77 -20.41 -7.31
C ALA A 114 -11.73 -21.46 -6.74
N GLY A 115 -11.18 -22.49 -6.08
CA GLY A 115 -11.91 -23.53 -5.35
C GLY A 115 -12.33 -23.10 -3.94
N GLY A 116 -11.83 -21.97 -3.46
CA GLY A 116 -12.22 -21.42 -2.17
C GLY A 116 -11.65 -22.21 -0.99
N ALA A 117 -10.45 -22.78 -1.10
CA ALA A 117 -9.72 -23.26 0.07
C ALA A 117 -9.13 -22.09 0.87
N GLN A 118 -8.76 -20.99 0.19
CA GLN A 118 -8.31 -19.73 0.80
C GLN A 118 -9.26 -18.56 0.49
N ARG A 119 -9.10 -17.47 1.25
CA ARG A 119 -9.81 -16.19 1.12
C ARG A 119 -8.81 -15.05 1.09
N LEU A 120 -9.10 -14.02 0.31
CA LEU A 120 -8.43 -12.72 0.41
C LEU A 120 -9.33 -11.75 1.19
N ASP A 121 -8.78 -11.17 2.24
CA ASP A 121 -9.37 -10.04 2.96
C ASP A 121 -8.54 -8.78 2.75
N VAL A 122 -9.19 -7.62 2.69
CA VAL A 122 -8.54 -6.33 2.44
C VAL A 122 -8.99 -5.24 3.40
N ARG A 123 -8.07 -4.34 3.74
CA ARG A 123 -8.39 -3.08 4.43
C ARG A 123 -7.60 -1.93 3.83
N PHE A 124 -8.26 -0.79 3.64
CA PHE A 124 -7.65 0.40 3.07
C PHE A 124 -7.45 1.45 4.15
N VAL A 125 -6.22 1.96 4.29
CA VAL A 125 -5.84 3.00 5.25
C VAL A 125 -5.29 4.22 4.50
N GLN A 126 -5.95 5.36 4.65
CA GLN A 126 -5.58 6.63 4.02
C GLN A 126 -4.59 7.41 4.90
N PHE A 127 -3.50 7.86 4.27
CA PHE A 127 -2.64 8.95 4.74
C PHE A 127 -2.86 10.18 3.85
N ASP A 128 -2.14 11.29 4.06
CA ASP A 128 -2.37 12.54 3.30
C ASP A 128 -2.42 12.33 1.78
N ASN A 129 -1.43 11.64 1.22
CA ASN A 129 -1.21 11.55 -0.22
C ASN A 129 -1.37 10.16 -0.83
N VAL A 130 -1.51 9.10 -0.01
CA VAL A 130 -1.53 7.72 -0.49
C VAL A 130 -2.38 6.82 0.42
N VAL A 131 -2.96 5.78 -0.18
CA VAL A 131 -3.66 4.70 0.52
C VAL A 131 -2.75 3.48 0.63
N ILE A 132 -2.74 2.85 1.80
CA ILE A 132 -2.16 1.52 2.01
C ILE A 132 -3.29 0.51 2.00
N GLU A 133 -3.23 -0.46 1.10
CA GLU A 133 -4.09 -1.64 1.10
C GLU A 133 -3.37 -2.75 1.88
N LEU A 134 -3.94 -3.17 2.99
CA LEU A 134 -3.52 -4.36 3.73
C LEU A 134 -4.23 -5.57 3.13
N LEU A 135 -3.48 -6.63 2.84
CA LEU A 135 -4.01 -7.86 2.25
C LEU A 135 -3.67 -9.06 3.13
N GLN A 136 -4.65 -9.88 3.48
CA GLN A 136 -4.42 -11.15 4.15
C GLN A 136 -5.03 -12.27 3.31
N TYR A 137 -4.18 -13.23 2.92
CA TYR A 137 -4.65 -14.47 2.31
C TYR A 137 -4.75 -15.50 3.41
N ARG A 138 -5.94 -15.92 3.85
CA ARG A 138 -6.11 -16.90 4.94
C ARG A 138 -6.77 -18.18 4.44
N ASN A 139 -6.65 -19.27 5.19
CA ASN A 139 -7.50 -20.44 4.95
C ASN A 139 -8.97 -20.11 5.27
N ALA A 140 -9.90 -20.75 4.57
CA ALA A 140 -11.33 -20.50 4.73
C ALA A 140 -11.87 -20.84 6.13
N ASP A 141 -11.19 -21.72 6.87
CA ASP A 141 -11.54 -22.11 8.24
C ASP A 141 -11.00 -21.15 9.31
N GLN A 142 -10.10 -20.23 8.94
CA GLN A 142 -9.59 -19.20 9.84
C GLN A 142 -10.54 -18.00 9.90
N PRO A 143 -10.72 -17.37 11.08
CA PRO A 143 -11.50 -16.15 11.23
C PRO A 143 -10.88 -14.98 10.43
N GLU A 144 -11.74 -14.10 9.91
CA GLU A 144 -11.30 -12.85 9.28
C GLU A 144 -10.58 -11.95 10.30
N GLY A 145 -9.51 -11.26 9.87
CA GLY A 145 -8.80 -10.30 10.71
C GLY A 145 -7.71 -10.93 11.59
N GLU A 146 -7.89 -12.20 11.97
CA GLU A 146 -7.03 -12.94 12.87
C GLU A 146 -6.29 -14.08 12.15
N GLY A 147 -5.61 -14.94 12.91
CA GLY A 147 -4.91 -16.09 12.35
C GLY A 147 -3.61 -15.75 11.62
N ARG A 148 -3.16 -16.70 10.80
CA ARG A 148 -1.97 -16.60 9.96
C ARG A 148 -2.37 -16.53 8.50
N SER A 149 -1.59 -15.79 7.73
CA SER A 149 -1.68 -15.89 6.27
C SER A 149 -1.29 -17.29 5.81
N PHE A 150 -1.86 -17.71 4.68
CA PHE A 150 -1.65 -18.97 3.99
C PHE A 150 -0.17 -19.20 3.69
N ALA A 151 0.50 -18.17 3.17
CA ALA A 151 1.91 -18.22 2.88
C ALA A 151 2.71 -17.75 4.10
N GLU A 152 3.78 -18.47 4.40
CA GLU A 152 4.74 -18.09 5.44
C GLU A 152 5.47 -16.79 5.08
N PRO A 153 5.87 -15.97 6.07
CA PRO A 153 6.73 -14.81 5.86
C PRO A 153 8.03 -15.20 5.15
N ARG A 154 8.60 -14.26 4.39
CA ARG A 154 9.92 -14.48 3.77
C ARG A 154 11.02 -14.22 4.81
N ASP A 155 12.01 -15.11 4.88
CA ASP A 155 13.16 -14.95 5.79
C ASP A 155 14.19 -13.90 5.31
N ARG A 156 14.25 -13.65 3.99
CA ARG A 156 15.24 -12.75 3.36
C ARG A 156 14.63 -11.38 3.07
N MET A 157 14.58 -10.54 4.09
CA MET A 157 13.87 -9.24 4.05
C MET A 157 14.78 -8.02 4.19
N SER A 158 16.07 -8.15 3.90
CA SER A 158 16.96 -6.99 3.72
C SER A 158 16.46 -6.15 2.54
N PRO A 159 16.48 -4.80 2.61
CA PRO A 159 16.01 -3.97 1.51
C PRO A 159 16.94 -4.05 0.28
N ALA A 160 18.10 -4.69 0.42
CA ALA A 160 19.03 -4.96 -0.67
C ALA A 160 18.62 -6.17 -1.54
N TYR A 161 17.66 -7.00 -1.11
CA TYR A 161 17.15 -8.06 -1.96
C TYR A 161 16.21 -7.49 -3.03
N PRO A 162 16.38 -7.81 -4.33
CA PRO A 162 15.46 -7.38 -5.35
C PRO A 162 14.03 -7.82 -5.03
N ARG A 163 13.07 -6.89 -5.21
CA ARG A 163 11.64 -7.04 -4.90
C ARG A 163 11.30 -7.00 -3.40
N SER A 164 12.26 -6.75 -2.52
CA SER A 164 11.99 -6.37 -1.13
C SER A 164 11.73 -4.86 -1.05
N MET A 165 10.48 -4.47 -1.30
CA MET A 165 10.03 -3.08 -1.23
C MET A 165 10.05 -2.55 0.21
N HIS A 166 10.13 -1.23 0.34
CA HIS A 166 9.86 -0.52 1.60
C HIS A 166 8.80 0.56 1.39
N ILE A 167 8.14 0.97 2.47
CA ILE A 167 7.18 2.07 2.49
C ILE A 167 7.85 3.25 3.18
N CYS A 168 7.91 4.39 2.50
CA CYS A 168 8.56 5.59 3.00
C CYS A 168 7.50 6.58 3.50
N PHE A 169 7.51 6.87 4.80
CA PHE A 169 6.61 7.81 5.47
C PHE A 169 7.29 9.17 5.65
N HIS A 170 6.60 10.23 5.22
CA HIS A 170 7.08 11.60 5.38
C HIS A 170 6.69 12.15 6.75
N VAL A 171 7.68 12.34 7.61
CA VAL A 171 7.55 13.01 8.91
C VAL A 171 7.53 14.52 8.69
N ARG A 172 6.69 15.24 9.43
CA ARG A 172 6.59 16.71 9.33
C ARG A 172 7.91 17.38 9.71
N ASP A 173 8.24 18.49 9.03
CA ASP A 173 9.50 19.22 9.20
C ASP A 173 9.72 19.78 10.62
N ASP A 174 8.64 20.07 11.35
CA ASP A 174 8.66 20.67 12.70
C ASP A 174 8.69 19.64 13.84
N VAL A 175 8.69 18.34 13.50
CA VAL A 175 8.80 17.25 14.46
C VAL A 175 10.26 17.00 14.81
N ASP A 176 10.54 16.84 16.11
CA ASP A 176 11.82 16.28 16.57
C ASP A 176 11.91 14.82 16.14
N PHE A 177 12.72 14.59 15.12
CA PHE A 177 12.77 13.29 14.47
C PHE A 177 13.44 12.22 15.33
N ASP A 178 14.44 12.58 16.14
CA ASP A 178 15.08 11.62 17.04
C ASP A 178 14.10 11.17 18.14
N ARG A 179 13.27 12.09 18.65
CA ARG A 179 12.17 11.78 19.58
C ARG A 179 11.07 10.94 18.92
N PHE A 180 10.64 11.28 17.71
CA PHE A 180 9.63 10.51 16.98
C PHE A 180 9.98 9.02 16.89
N ILE A 181 11.26 8.70 16.64
CA ILE A 181 11.71 7.31 16.57
C ILE A 181 11.68 6.60 17.93
N ALA A 182 12.03 7.29 19.01
CA ALA A 182 11.90 6.73 20.36
C ALA A 182 10.43 6.45 20.71
N ASP A 183 9.55 7.40 20.40
CA ASP A 183 8.11 7.30 20.68
C ASP A 183 7.46 6.20 19.81
N LEU A 184 7.86 6.05 18.53
CA LEU A 184 7.39 4.98 17.64
C LEU A 184 7.69 3.58 18.21
N GLU A 185 8.93 3.34 18.66
CA GLU A 185 9.32 2.06 19.24
C GLU A 185 8.58 1.80 20.57
N ALA A 186 8.43 2.83 21.40
CA ALA A 186 7.76 2.72 22.69
C ALA A 186 6.26 2.44 22.54
N GLU A 187 5.56 3.18 21.68
CA GLU A 187 4.12 3.01 21.43
C GLU A 187 3.82 1.64 20.79
N SER A 188 4.65 1.24 19.82
CA SER A 188 4.53 -0.09 19.22
C SER A 188 4.73 -1.19 20.25
N ALA A 189 5.74 -1.07 21.12
CA ALA A 189 6.00 -2.04 22.17
C ALA A 189 4.87 -2.08 23.21
N HIS A 190 4.28 -0.94 23.57
CA HIS A 190 3.13 -0.86 24.48
C HIS A 190 1.93 -1.68 23.97
N ARG A 191 1.72 -1.70 22.65
CA ARG A 191 0.69 -2.49 21.95
C ARG A 191 1.11 -3.93 21.62
N GLY A 192 2.26 -4.38 22.12
CA GLY A 192 2.77 -5.74 21.89
C GLY A 192 3.49 -5.94 20.55
N MET A 193 3.66 -4.90 19.73
CA MET A 193 4.35 -4.94 18.43
C MET A 193 5.87 -4.80 18.58
N THR A 194 6.48 -5.68 19.37
CA THR A 194 7.91 -5.61 19.75
C THR A 194 8.91 -5.86 18.61
N GLN A 195 8.43 -6.23 17.42
CA GLN A 195 9.21 -6.34 16.19
C GLN A 195 9.42 -4.98 15.49
N VAL A 196 8.67 -3.94 15.85
CA VAL A 196 8.92 -2.58 15.36
C VAL A 196 10.22 -2.08 15.98
N ARG A 197 11.29 -2.05 15.17
CA ARG A 197 12.64 -1.75 15.62
C ARG A 197 13.35 -0.88 14.60
N ALA A 198 13.71 0.32 15.00
CA ALA A 198 14.49 1.24 14.19
C ALA A 198 15.99 0.89 14.27
N ASN A 199 16.67 1.05 13.15
CA ASN A 199 18.13 0.96 13.10
C ASN A 199 18.77 2.10 13.91
N ARG A 200 20.10 2.09 14.02
CA ARG A 200 20.90 3.19 14.55
C ARG A 200 21.98 3.55 13.54
N VAL A 201 22.38 4.82 13.51
CA VAL A 201 23.46 5.29 12.62
C VAL A 201 24.86 4.98 13.14
N ILE A 202 24.94 4.30 14.29
CA ILE A 202 26.17 3.79 14.88
C ILE A 202 26.20 2.27 14.78
N THR A 203 27.41 1.70 14.83
CA THR A 203 27.57 0.25 14.81
C THR A 203 27.01 -0.37 16.09
N THR A 204 25.98 -1.20 15.95
CA THR A 204 25.44 -2.05 17.02
C THR A 204 25.42 -3.50 16.53
N ARG A 205 25.77 -4.46 17.40
CA ARG A 205 25.84 -5.89 17.03
C ARG A 205 24.85 -6.76 17.81
N THR A 206 24.18 -6.20 18.81
CA THR A 206 23.15 -6.88 19.62
C THR A 206 21.95 -5.95 19.80
N GLU A 207 20.81 -6.55 20.13
CA GLU A 207 19.58 -5.78 20.41
C GLU A 207 19.75 -4.93 21.68
N GLU A 208 20.45 -5.44 22.70
CA GLU A 208 20.75 -4.67 23.92
C GLU A 208 21.58 -3.42 23.60
N ALA A 209 22.61 -3.54 22.77
CA ALA A 209 23.44 -2.40 22.35
C ALA A 209 22.63 -1.39 21.52
N ARG A 210 21.71 -1.87 20.66
CA ARG A 210 20.81 -1.02 19.87
C ARG A 210 19.85 -0.22 20.75
N ARG A 211 19.24 -0.88 21.74
CA ARG A 211 18.34 -0.24 22.73
C ARG A 211 19.07 0.75 23.62
N GLY A 212 20.30 0.46 24.01
CA GLY A 212 21.14 1.35 24.82
C GLY A 212 21.82 2.48 24.05
N ALA A 213 21.67 2.54 22.72
CA ALA A 213 22.26 3.61 21.92
C ALA A 213 21.66 4.98 22.29
N PRO A 214 22.44 6.07 22.24
CA PRO A 214 21.94 7.40 22.53
C PRO A 214 20.87 7.81 21.50
N VAL A 215 19.90 8.61 21.92
CA VAL A 215 18.81 9.13 21.07
C VAL A 215 19.34 9.87 19.84
N SER A 216 20.49 10.54 19.94
CA SER A 216 21.16 11.20 18.81
C SER A 216 21.63 10.25 17.70
N ALA A 217 21.58 8.94 17.92
CA ALA A 217 21.87 7.92 16.90
C ALA A 217 20.62 7.42 16.16
N ASN A 218 19.43 7.99 16.41
CA ASN A 218 18.17 7.55 15.81
C ASN A 218 18.02 8.00 14.35
N THR A 219 18.65 9.10 13.94
CA THR A 219 18.47 9.66 12.60
C THR A 219 19.79 9.81 11.85
N ASN A 220 19.77 9.47 10.56
CA ASN A 220 20.81 9.88 9.63
C ASN A 220 20.45 11.25 9.06
N LYS A 221 21.41 12.17 8.99
CA LYS A 221 21.22 13.53 8.44
C LYS A 221 22.25 13.74 7.35
N ILE A 222 21.80 13.73 6.10
CA ILE A 222 22.64 13.93 4.92
C ILE A 222 22.80 15.44 4.68
N ARG A 223 24.04 15.90 4.65
CA ARG A 223 24.40 17.34 4.53
C ARG A 223 25.22 17.68 3.28
N GLU A 224 25.41 16.71 2.39
CA GLU A 224 26.31 16.84 1.26
C GLU A 224 25.74 16.13 0.03
N GLY A 225 26.12 16.61 -1.16
CA GLY A 225 25.70 16.05 -2.45
C GLY A 225 24.24 16.33 -2.82
N GLN A 226 23.74 15.63 -3.83
CA GLN A 226 22.36 15.82 -4.33
C GLN A 226 21.28 15.36 -3.33
N SER A 227 21.68 14.61 -2.30
CA SER A 227 20.82 14.13 -1.23
C SER A 227 20.88 15.03 0.02
N ASP A 228 21.57 16.16 -0.03
CA ASP A 228 21.58 17.15 1.05
C ASP A 228 20.15 17.59 1.40
N GLY A 229 19.87 17.66 2.70
CA GLY A 229 18.55 18.00 3.25
C GLY A 229 17.71 16.78 3.64
N TRP A 230 18.14 15.55 3.33
CA TRP A 230 17.47 14.37 3.87
C TRP A 230 17.83 14.12 5.33
N SER A 231 16.80 13.89 6.15
CA SER A 231 16.95 13.08 7.35
C SER A 231 16.14 11.80 7.20
N LEU A 232 16.69 10.66 7.63
CA LEU A 232 16.03 9.37 7.45
C LEU A 232 16.43 8.33 8.49
N ILE A 233 15.58 7.31 8.62
CA ILE A 233 15.87 6.06 9.30
C ILE A 233 15.05 4.91 8.71
N TYR A 234 15.59 3.69 8.79
CA TYR A 234 14.88 2.46 8.47
C TYR A 234 14.45 1.72 9.75
N CYS A 235 13.25 1.16 9.72
CA CYS A 235 12.76 0.24 10.74
C CYS A 235 12.00 -0.93 10.14
N LYS A 236 11.76 -1.95 10.96
CA LYS A 236 10.77 -2.99 10.66
C LYS A 236 9.38 -2.54 11.09
N GLY A 237 8.35 -2.92 10.34
CA GLY A 237 6.96 -2.87 10.79
C GLY A 237 6.54 -4.12 11.59
N PRO A 238 5.29 -4.17 12.06
CA PRO A 238 4.75 -5.31 12.81
C PRO A 238 4.66 -6.59 11.97
N GLU A 239 4.64 -6.51 10.66
CA GLU A 239 4.57 -7.69 9.78
C GLU A 239 5.96 -8.07 9.22
N GLY A 240 7.02 -7.40 9.69
CA GLY A 240 8.39 -7.59 9.21
C GLY A 240 8.69 -6.88 7.89
N GLU A 241 7.73 -6.10 7.38
CA GLU A 241 7.89 -5.20 6.24
C GLU A 241 8.95 -4.13 6.52
N GLN A 242 9.48 -3.56 5.44
CA GLN A 242 10.48 -2.51 5.51
C GLN A 242 9.80 -1.16 5.54
N LEU A 243 10.09 -0.37 6.57
CA LEU A 243 9.62 1.00 6.69
C LEU A 243 10.82 1.93 6.66
N GLU A 244 10.65 3.04 5.96
CA GLU A 244 11.54 4.19 6.00
C GLU A 244 10.73 5.37 6.53
N PHE A 245 11.31 6.15 7.43
CA PHE A 245 10.77 7.45 7.82
C PHE A 245 11.74 8.50 7.36
N VAL A 246 11.22 9.62 6.86
CA VAL A 246 12.05 10.69 6.31
C VAL A 246 11.52 12.08 6.65
N GLN A 247 12.44 13.04 6.74
CA GLN A 247 12.15 14.46 6.52
C GLN A 247 12.90 14.90 5.27
N ALA A 248 12.19 15.47 4.30
CA ALA A 248 12.78 16.10 3.12
C ALA A 248 12.90 17.61 3.39
N LEU A 249 14.04 18.04 3.93
CA LEU A 249 14.33 19.45 4.19
C LEU A 249 15.06 20.07 3.00
N ASP A 250 15.28 21.38 3.05
CA ASP A 250 16.10 22.05 2.04
C ASP A 250 17.55 21.52 2.06
N PRO A 251 18.21 21.35 0.89
CA PRO A 251 17.72 21.68 -0.46
C PRO A 251 16.86 20.60 -1.15
N VAL A 252 16.89 19.34 -0.74
CA VAL A 252 16.19 18.26 -1.48
C VAL A 252 14.68 18.46 -1.59
N LYS A 253 14.06 19.11 -0.61
CA LYS A 253 12.63 19.50 -0.65
C LYS A 253 12.29 20.24 -1.94
N ARG A 254 13.09 21.23 -2.33
CA ARG A 254 12.90 22.02 -3.56
C ARG A 254 12.99 21.14 -4.81
N THR A 255 13.98 20.24 -4.86
CA THR A 255 14.13 19.29 -5.98
C THR A 255 12.86 18.46 -6.22
N PHE A 256 12.22 17.96 -5.15
CA PHE A 256 10.98 17.18 -5.25
C PHE A 256 9.78 18.05 -5.66
N LEU A 257 9.67 19.26 -5.12
CA LEU A 257 8.62 20.21 -5.47
C LEU A 257 8.69 20.60 -6.97
N GLU A 258 9.87 20.96 -7.46
CA GLU A 258 10.07 21.30 -8.88
C GLU A 258 9.75 20.11 -9.80
N ALA A 259 10.08 18.89 -9.39
CA ALA A 259 9.74 17.69 -10.15
C ALA A 259 8.22 17.47 -10.22
N LYS A 260 7.51 17.69 -9.11
CA LYS A 260 6.04 17.63 -9.06
C LYS A 260 5.42 18.68 -9.98
N GLU A 261 5.91 19.91 -9.95
CA GLU A 261 5.43 20.99 -10.82
C GLU A 261 5.61 20.66 -12.30
N ARG A 262 6.81 20.17 -12.69
CA ARG A 262 7.05 19.71 -14.07
C ARG A 262 6.12 18.57 -14.49
N HIS A 263 5.83 17.64 -13.58
CA HIS A 263 4.88 16.56 -13.85
C HIS A 263 3.46 17.09 -14.10
N LEU A 264 2.97 18.00 -13.23
CA LEU A 264 1.64 18.59 -13.38
C LEU A 264 1.53 19.41 -14.68
N ALA A 265 2.56 20.18 -15.03
CA ALA A 265 2.62 20.91 -16.29
C ALA A 265 2.60 19.98 -17.51
N LYS A 266 3.30 18.84 -17.44
CA LYS A 266 3.29 17.82 -18.49
C LYS A 266 1.90 17.21 -18.69
N MET A 267 1.12 17.04 -17.62
CA MET A 267 -0.20 16.39 -17.66
C MET A 267 -1.36 17.36 -17.92
N ALA A 268 -1.09 18.67 -18.01
CA ALA A 268 -2.10 19.64 -18.34
C ALA A 268 -2.67 19.37 -19.75
N PRO A 269 -4.00 19.47 -19.94
CA PRO A 269 -4.66 19.21 -21.22
C PRO A 269 -4.33 20.25 -22.29
#